data_AF-X0LFS8-F1
#
_entry.id   AF-X0LFS8-F1
#
_cell.length_a   1.000
_cell.length_b   1.000
_cell.length_c   1.000
_cell.angle_alpha   90.00
_cell.angle_beta   90.00
_cell.angle_gamma   90.00
#
_symmetry.space_group_name_H-M   'P 1'
#
loop_
_entity.id
_entity.type
_entity.pdbx_description
1 polymer ?
#
loop_
_entity_poly.entity_id
_entity_poly.type
_entity_poly.pdbx_seq_one_letter_code
_entity_poly.pdbx_strand_id
1 'polypeptide(L)'
;MPEETPKLASYKRIILCSDGTWLASDTGDKSTPSNVAKLARAVANNGPDAKGNIVKQIVSYHSGLGSGDLPFQKAIYGGFGWGLDIEVSQIYDFISNNYEPGDELFFFGFSRGAFTVRSVAGLVCDVGVLSAVHMSRFTEMWEAYRANTSGEPFRNSAWYRNNKEELGLTDVRVKVVGVWDTVGALNGPL
;
A
#
# COMPACT_ATOMS: atom_id res chain seq x y z
N MET A 1 -33.63 26.57 -10.00
CA MET A 1 -32.30 26.31 -10.61
C MET A 1 -32.28 24.83 -10.91
N PRO A 2 -31.93 24.36 -12.12
CA PRO A 2 -31.80 22.93 -12.35
C PRO A 2 -30.66 22.40 -11.48
N GLU A 3 -30.92 21.41 -10.63
CA GLU A 3 -29.87 20.65 -9.95
C GLU A 3 -29.04 19.95 -11.04
N GLU A 4 -27.81 20.41 -11.28
CA GLU A 4 -26.88 19.67 -12.11
C GLU A 4 -26.60 18.32 -11.46
N THR A 5 -27.00 17.24 -12.14
CA THR A 5 -26.83 15.89 -11.64
C THR A 5 -25.33 15.59 -11.54
N PRO A 6 -24.82 15.08 -10.41
CA PRO A 6 -23.41 14.78 -10.25
C PRO A 6 -22.92 13.80 -11.33
N LYS A 7 -21.88 14.18 -12.08
CA LYS A 7 -21.27 13.31 -13.10
C LYS A 7 -20.33 12.31 -12.44
N LEU A 8 -20.11 11.16 -13.08
CA LEU A 8 -19.08 10.21 -12.65
C LEU A 8 -17.68 10.74 -13.05
N ALA A 9 -16.73 10.70 -12.13
CA ALA A 9 -15.34 11.01 -12.42
C ALA A 9 -14.71 9.95 -13.34
N SER A 10 -13.73 10.36 -14.16
CA SER A 10 -12.99 9.47 -15.07
C SER A 10 -11.89 8.66 -14.38
N TYR A 11 -11.77 8.77 -13.05
CA TYR A 11 -10.73 8.14 -12.24
C TYR A 11 -11.35 7.60 -10.95
N LYS A 12 -10.60 6.78 -10.23
CA LYS A 12 -11.00 6.24 -8.93
C LYS A 12 -9.95 6.51 -7.85
N ARG A 13 -10.36 6.39 -6.59
CA ARG A 13 -9.47 6.44 -5.42
C ARG A 13 -9.25 5.02 -4.92
N ILE A 14 -7.99 4.61 -4.85
CA ILE A 14 -7.58 3.35 -4.24
C ILE A 14 -7.02 3.67 -2.86
N ILE A 15 -7.68 3.13 -1.83
CA ILE A 15 -7.43 3.44 -0.43
C ILE A 15 -6.91 2.17 0.24
N LEU A 16 -5.67 2.21 0.69
CA LEU A 16 -5.02 1.09 1.37
C LEU A 16 -4.95 1.37 2.86
N CYS A 17 -5.40 0.43 3.66
CA CYS A 17 -5.40 0.50 5.11
C CYS A 17 -4.67 -0.73 5.68
N SER A 18 -3.51 -0.53 6.30
CA SER A 18 -2.70 -1.62 6.90
C SER A 18 -2.58 -1.44 8.42
N ASP A 19 -3.09 -2.40 9.18
CA ASP A 19 -3.06 -2.34 10.64
C ASP A 19 -1.76 -2.91 11.23
N GLY A 20 -1.48 -2.55 12.49
CA GLY A 20 -0.33 -3.06 13.24
C GLY A 20 -0.47 -4.54 13.63
N THR A 21 0.61 -5.13 14.15
CA THR A 21 0.54 -6.46 14.79
C THR A 21 -0.26 -6.38 16.08
N TRP A 22 -1.05 -7.42 16.37
CA TRP A 22 -1.80 -7.57 17.62
C TRP A 22 -0.93 -7.61 18.89
N LEU A 23 0.40 -7.66 18.78
CA LEU A 23 1.27 -7.47 19.94
C LEU A 23 1.25 -6.01 20.43
N ALA A 24 1.10 -5.02 19.53
CA ALA A 24 1.04 -3.62 19.92
C ALA A 24 -0.35 -3.17 20.43
N SER A 25 -1.36 -4.06 20.38
CA SER A 25 -2.59 -3.89 21.17
C SER A 25 -2.44 -4.38 22.61
N ASP A 26 -1.19 -4.49 23.11
CA ASP A 26 -0.88 -4.80 24.49
C ASP A 26 -1.77 -3.95 25.43
N THR A 27 -2.58 -4.66 26.22
CA THR A 27 -3.43 -4.23 27.36
C THR A 27 -4.88 -3.78 27.13
N GLY A 28 -5.40 -3.71 25.90
CA GLY A 28 -6.77 -3.22 25.64
C GLY A 28 -7.73 -4.27 25.06
N ASP A 29 -8.97 -4.28 25.52
CA ASP A 29 -10.06 -5.16 25.09
C ASP A 29 -10.05 -5.46 23.57
N LYS A 30 -10.03 -6.75 23.22
CA LYS A 30 -10.05 -7.26 21.83
C LYS A 30 -11.28 -6.79 21.03
N SER A 31 -12.24 -6.14 21.69
CA SER A 31 -13.44 -5.56 21.09
C SER A 31 -13.23 -4.22 20.38
N THR A 32 -12.15 -3.46 20.67
CA THR A 32 -12.00 -2.08 20.15
C THR A 32 -11.19 -2.04 18.85
N PRO A 33 -11.78 -1.66 17.71
CA PRO A 33 -11.05 -1.56 16.45
C PRO A 33 -10.03 -0.41 16.47
N SER A 34 -8.89 -0.61 15.80
CA SER A 34 -7.86 0.41 15.60
C SER A 34 -8.40 1.61 14.81
N ASN A 35 -7.67 2.73 14.82
CA ASN A 35 -8.02 3.88 14.00
C ASN A 35 -7.97 3.57 12.50
N VAL A 36 -7.07 2.69 12.07
CA VAL A 36 -6.99 2.22 10.67
C VAL A 36 -8.22 1.40 10.30
N ALA A 37 -8.65 0.47 11.17
CA ALA A 37 -9.86 -0.32 10.96
C ALA A 37 -11.13 0.55 10.97
N LYS A 38 -11.22 1.52 11.88
CA LYS A 38 -12.30 2.50 11.93
C LYS A 38 -12.35 3.33 10.64
N LEU A 39 -11.20 3.82 10.17
CA LEU A 39 -11.10 4.59 8.93
C LEU A 39 -11.56 3.76 7.73
N ALA A 40 -11.03 2.54 7.55
CA ALA A 40 -11.39 1.67 6.44
C ALA A 40 -12.90 1.41 6.36
N ARG A 41 -13.57 1.30 7.51
CA ARG A 41 -15.03 1.10 7.61
C ARG A 41 -15.85 2.38 7.43
N ALA A 42 -15.25 3.54 7.68
CA ALA A 42 -15.91 4.83 7.57
C ALA A 42 -15.86 5.42 6.15
N VAL A 43 -14.96 4.93 5.31
CA VAL A 43 -14.84 5.36 3.91
C VAL A 43 -16.06 4.87 3.12
N ALA A 44 -16.80 5.82 2.53
CA ALA A 44 -17.90 5.51 1.63
C ALA A 44 -17.40 4.94 0.29
N ASN A 45 -18.21 4.12 -0.39
CA ASN A 45 -17.85 3.57 -1.71
C ASN A 45 -17.73 4.63 -2.81
N ASN A 46 -18.29 5.83 -2.58
CA ASN A 46 -18.19 6.96 -3.49
C ASN A 46 -18.03 8.25 -2.69
N GLY A 47 -17.30 9.22 -3.24
CA GLY A 47 -17.15 10.55 -2.64
C GLY A 47 -16.97 11.62 -3.72
N PRO A 48 -17.34 12.89 -3.45
CA PRO A 48 -17.16 13.95 -4.43
C PRO A 48 -15.66 14.28 -4.66
N ASP A 49 -15.33 14.73 -5.87
CA ASP A 49 -14.11 15.48 -6.14
C ASP A 49 -14.31 16.98 -5.89
N ALA A 50 -13.26 17.79 -6.10
CA ALA A 50 -13.32 19.24 -5.93
C ALA A 50 -14.32 19.95 -6.87
N LYS A 51 -14.76 19.29 -7.93
CA LYS A 51 -15.74 19.78 -8.91
C LYS A 51 -17.15 19.24 -8.66
N GLY A 52 -17.34 18.43 -7.62
CA GLY A 52 -18.61 17.78 -7.29
C GLY A 52 -18.92 16.51 -8.11
N ASN A 53 -17.96 15.99 -8.89
CA ASN A 53 -18.14 14.70 -9.58
C ASN A 53 -18.03 13.55 -8.57
N ILE A 54 -18.81 12.49 -8.79
CA ILE A 54 -18.79 11.29 -7.96
C ILE A 54 -17.57 10.44 -8.35
N VAL A 55 -16.67 10.22 -7.40
CA VAL A 55 -15.47 9.38 -7.55
C VAL A 55 -15.70 8.06 -6.84
N LYS A 56 -15.47 6.94 -7.54
CA LYS A 56 -15.49 5.61 -6.92
C LYS A 56 -14.29 5.46 -5.97
N GLN A 57 -14.51 4.82 -4.83
CA GLN A 57 -13.48 4.57 -3.82
C GLN A 57 -13.37 3.07 -3.57
N ILE A 58 -12.20 2.50 -3.84
CA ILE A 58 -11.90 1.09 -3.62
C ILE A 58 -11.02 0.99 -2.38
N VAL A 59 -11.51 0.30 -1.35
CA VAL A 59 -10.79 0.14 -0.07
C VAL A 59 -10.23 -1.27 0.03
N SER A 60 -8.94 -1.39 0.32
CA SER A 60 -8.31 -2.64 0.77
C SER A 60 -7.86 -2.51 2.22
N TYR A 61 -8.29 -3.45 3.06
CA TYR A 61 -7.90 -3.51 4.47
C TYR A 61 -7.06 -4.77 4.73
N HIS A 62 -5.88 -4.57 5.31
CA HIS A 62 -4.96 -5.62 5.69
C HIS A 62 -4.84 -5.65 7.22
N SER A 63 -5.38 -6.71 7.84
CA SER A 63 -5.15 -6.95 9.27
C SER A 63 -3.68 -7.37 9.47
N GLY A 64 -2.95 -6.70 10.35
CA GLY A 64 -1.56 -7.08 10.62
C GLY A 64 -1.43 -8.55 11.06
N LEU A 65 -0.35 -9.21 10.62
CA LEU A 65 0.02 -10.59 11.02
C LEU A 65 -0.19 -10.80 12.53
N GLY A 66 -0.97 -11.83 12.87
CA GLY A 66 -1.36 -12.17 14.24
C GLY A 66 -2.87 -12.25 14.49
N SER A 67 -3.71 -11.90 13.50
CA SER A 67 -5.19 -12.03 13.55
C SER A 67 -5.72 -13.45 13.33
N GLY A 68 -4.88 -14.39 12.90
CA GLY A 68 -5.25 -15.80 12.70
C GLY A 68 -4.84 -16.70 13.85
N ASP A 69 -5.73 -17.60 14.27
CA ASP A 69 -5.58 -18.57 15.38
C ASP A 69 -4.53 -19.68 15.14
N LEU A 70 -3.47 -19.43 14.37
CA LEU A 70 -2.37 -20.39 14.20
C LEU A 70 -1.11 -19.93 14.97
N PRO A 71 -0.89 -20.41 16.21
CA PRO A 71 0.34 -20.21 16.97
C PRO A 71 1.61 -20.60 16.19
N PHE A 72 1.49 -21.50 15.21
CA PHE A 72 2.60 -21.99 14.41
C PHE A 72 3.19 -20.94 13.47
N GLN A 73 2.42 -19.93 13.04
CA GLN A 73 2.93 -18.84 12.22
C GLN A 73 3.79 -17.85 13.04
N LYS A 74 3.47 -17.64 14.32
CA LYS A 74 4.19 -16.67 15.18
C LYS A 74 5.66 -17.02 15.43
N ALA A 75 6.02 -18.31 15.42
CA ALA A 75 7.39 -18.77 15.65
C ALA A 75 8.22 -18.88 14.35
N ILE A 76 7.58 -19.16 13.21
CA ILE A 76 8.26 -19.29 11.91
C ILE A 76 8.50 -17.91 11.26
N TYR A 77 7.62 -16.93 11.47
CA TYR A 77 7.78 -15.56 10.97
C TYR A 77 8.58 -14.65 11.91
N GLY A 78 9.37 -15.22 12.83
CA GLY A 78 10.21 -14.51 13.82
C GLY A 78 11.31 -13.61 13.24
N GLY A 79 11.37 -13.41 11.92
CA GLY A 79 12.17 -12.37 11.29
C GLY A 79 11.26 -11.31 10.68
N PHE A 80 11.29 -10.10 11.23
CA PHE A 80 10.56 -8.91 10.75
C PHE A 80 10.59 -8.70 9.22
N GLY A 81 11.61 -9.20 8.51
CA GLY A 81 11.77 -9.08 7.05
C GLY A 81 10.86 -9.98 6.21
N TRP A 82 10.66 -11.25 6.59
CA TRP A 82 9.90 -12.20 5.75
C TRP A 82 8.39 -11.90 5.74
N GLY A 83 7.84 -11.43 6.87
CA GLY A 83 6.43 -11.06 6.96
C GLY A 83 6.11 -9.77 6.18
N LEU A 84 7.05 -8.82 6.15
CA LEU A 84 6.91 -7.57 5.43
C LEU A 84 6.85 -7.78 3.91
N ASP A 85 7.75 -8.62 3.37
CA ASP A 85 7.81 -8.87 1.92
C ASP A 85 6.47 -9.40 1.38
N ILE A 86 5.83 -10.29 2.15
CA ILE A 86 4.51 -10.84 1.80
C ILE A 86 3.45 -9.75 1.83
N GLU A 87 3.41 -8.92 2.87
CA GLU A 87 2.44 -7.81 2.96
C GLU A 87 2.63 -6.79 1.83
N VAL A 88 3.88 -6.39 1.54
CA VAL A 88 4.22 -5.47 0.44
C VAL A 88 3.81 -6.07 -0.90
N SER A 89 4.11 -7.36 -1.13
CA SER A 89 3.73 -8.06 -2.36
C SER A 89 2.22 -8.13 -2.56
N GLN A 90 1.46 -8.49 -1.51
CA GLN A 90 -0.01 -8.56 -1.56
C GLN A 90 -0.64 -7.19 -1.83
N ILE A 91 -0.14 -6.16 -1.16
CA ILE A 91 -0.63 -4.79 -1.35
C ILE A 91 -0.30 -4.31 -2.76
N TYR A 92 0.93 -4.54 -3.23
CA TYR A 92 1.33 -4.13 -4.56
C TYR A 92 0.55 -4.89 -5.65
N ASP A 93 0.29 -6.18 -5.47
CA ASP A 93 -0.59 -6.96 -6.35
C ASP A 93 -2.00 -6.37 -6.42
N PHE A 94 -2.57 -5.99 -5.27
CA PHE A 94 -3.86 -5.30 -5.24
C PHE A 94 -3.83 -3.99 -6.03
N ILE A 95 -2.78 -3.18 -5.90
CA ILE A 95 -2.61 -1.97 -6.71
C ILE A 95 -2.53 -2.33 -8.20
N SER A 96 -1.68 -3.29 -8.58
CA SER A 96 -1.48 -3.71 -9.98
C SER A 96 -2.74 -4.21 -10.67
N ASN A 97 -3.67 -4.81 -9.93
CA ASN A 97 -4.95 -5.28 -10.46
C ASN A 97 -6.03 -4.20 -10.55
N ASN A 98 -5.87 -3.06 -9.85
CA ASN A 98 -6.92 -2.05 -9.75
C ASN A 98 -6.51 -0.68 -10.31
N TYR A 99 -5.22 -0.34 -10.31
CA TYR A 99 -4.74 0.98 -10.70
C TYR A 99 -4.72 1.16 -12.22
N GLU A 100 -5.29 2.27 -12.67
CA GLU A 100 -5.14 2.78 -14.03
C GLU A 100 -4.46 4.15 -14.00
N PRO A 101 -3.72 4.54 -15.06
CA PRO A 101 -3.09 5.85 -15.12
C PRO A 101 -4.08 7.00 -14.88
N GLY A 102 -3.83 7.79 -13.85
CA GLY A 102 -4.69 8.92 -13.44
C GLY A 102 -5.49 8.66 -12.17
N ASP A 103 -5.54 7.43 -11.68
CA ASP A 103 -6.14 7.11 -10.39
C ASP A 103 -5.35 7.69 -9.22
N GLU A 104 -6.05 7.85 -8.10
CA GLU A 104 -5.47 8.42 -6.89
C GLU A 104 -5.21 7.33 -5.84
N LEU A 105 -4.01 7.32 -5.27
CA LEU A 105 -3.58 6.37 -4.26
C LEU A 105 -3.53 7.04 -2.87
N PHE A 106 -4.18 6.44 -1.87
CA PHE A 106 -4.24 6.94 -0.49
C PHE A 106 -3.89 5.82 0.48
N PHE A 107 -2.78 5.94 1.21
CA PHE A 107 -2.32 4.87 2.08
C PHE A 107 -2.37 5.28 3.54
N PHE A 108 -2.85 4.37 4.38
CA PHE A 108 -3.02 4.58 5.80
C PHE A 108 -2.47 3.39 6.59
N GLY A 109 -1.71 3.65 7.65
CA GLY A 109 -1.19 2.54 8.45
C GLY A 109 -0.82 2.88 9.88
N PHE A 110 -0.83 1.87 10.74
CA PHE A 110 -0.48 1.98 12.15
C PHE A 110 0.63 1.00 12.53
N SER A 111 1.57 1.42 13.38
CA SER A 111 2.66 0.57 13.89
C SER A 111 3.42 -0.13 12.74
N ARG A 112 3.44 -1.46 12.68
CA ARG A 112 4.06 -2.18 11.56
C ARG A 112 3.34 -1.90 10.24
N GLY A 113 2.02 -1.77 10.24
CA GLY A 113 1.26 -1.41 9.05
C GLY A 113 1.63 -0.02 8.52
N ALA A 114 2.04 0.90 9.39
CA ALA A 114 2.60 2.20 8.98
C ALA A 114 3.92 2.03 8.20
N PHE A 115 4.79 1.12 8.66
CA PHE A 115 6.02 0.78 7.94
C PHE A 115 5.69 0.14 6.58
N THR A 116 4.76 -0.82 6.55
CA THR A 116 4.31 -1.49 5.31
C THR A 116 3.80 -0.48 4.27
N VAL A 117 2.87 0.42 4.63
CA VAL A 117 2.34 1.39 3.65
C VAL A 117 3.36 2.41 3.19
N ARG A 118 4.33 2.78 4.04
CA ARG A 118 5.44 3.65 3.63
C ARG A 118 6.35 2.96 2.62
N SER A 119 6.70 1.70 2.86
CA SER A 119 7.49 0.89 1.92
C SER A 119 6.79 0.73 0.57
N VAL A 120 5.48 0.45 0.58
CA VAL A 120 4.68 0.39 -0.67
C VAL A 120 4.62 1.76 -1.34
N ALA A 121 4.47 2.85 -0.58
CA ALA A 121 4.45 4.20 -1.16
C ALA A 121 5.76 4.54 -1.86
N GLY A 122 6.90 4.25 -1.22
CA GLY A 122 8.22 4.41 -1.82
C GLY A 122 8.36 3.57 -3.09
N LEU A 123 8.04 2.27 -3.01
CA LEU A 123 8.10 1.35 -4.14
C LEU A 123 7.28 1.86 -5.34
N VAL A 124 6.03 2.24 -5.12
CA VAL A 124 5.14 2.73 -6.16
C VAL A 124 5.62 4.07 -6.73
N CYS A 125 6.13 4.98 -5.91
CA CYS A 125 6.63 6.27 -6.40
C CYS A 125 7.94 6.09 -7.19
N ASP A 126 8.83 5.21 -6.75
CA ASP A 126 10.13 5.03 -7.38
C ASP A 126 10.06 4.18 -8.66
N VAL A 127 9.27 3.10 -8.64
CA VAL A 127 9.14 2.13 -9.73
C VAL A 127 7.96 2.43 -10.65
N GLY A 128 6.84 2.91 -10.10
CA GLY A 128 5.55 2.87 -10.78
C GLY A 128 4.74 1.64 -10.37
N VAL A 129 3.77 1.25 -11.19
CA VAL A 129 2.88 0.11 -10.96
C VAL A 129 3.04 -0.90 -12.09
N LEU A 130 3.25 -2.17 -11.75
CA LEU A 130 3.23 -3.24 -12.75
C LEU A 130 1.78 -3.46 -13.19
N SER A 131 1.56 -3.79 -14.45
CA SER A 131 0.26 -4.32 -14.84
C SER A 131 0.03 -5.69 -14.16
N ALA A 132 -1.22 -6.09 -13.99
CA ALA A 132 -1.56 -7.42 -13.48
C ALA A 132 -0.84 -8.56 -14.25
N VAL A 133 -0.65 -8.41 -15.57
CA VAL A 133 0.06 -9.38 -16.41
C VAL A 133 1.55 -9.47 -16.06
N HIS A 134 2.16 -8.35 -15.66
CA HIS A 134 3.57 -8.26 -15.32
C HIS A 134 3.88 -8.54 -13.84
N MET A 135 2.88 -8.88 -13.01
CA MET A 135 3.10 -9.20 -11.59
C MET A 135 4.02 -10.40 -11.36
N SER A 136 4.20 -11.28 -12.35
CA SER A 136 5.22 -12.34 -12.32
C SER A 136 6.65 -11.79 -12.21
N ARG A 137 6.89 -10.53 -12.61
CA ARG A 137 8.18 -9.83 -12.49
C ARG A 137 8.34 -9.12 -11.15
N PHE A 138 7.37 -9.21 -10.23
CA PHE A 138 7.44 -8.52 -8.94
C PHE A 138 8.66 -8.94 -8.11
N THR A 139 8.96 -10.24 -8.02
CA THR A 139 10.05 -10.74 -7.18
C THR A 139 11.41 -10.18 -7.62
N GLU A 140 11.74 -10.24 -8.91
CA GLU A 140 13.00 -9.69 -9.42
C GLU A 140 13.08 -8.17 -9.26
N MET A 141 11.95 -7.47 -9.44
CA MET A 141 11.86 -6.02 -9.27
C MET A 141 12.10 -5.63 -7.81
N TRP A 142 11.48 -6.35 -6.88
CA TRP A 142 11.59 -6.14 -5.45
C TRP A 142 13.01 -6.42 -4.93
N GLU A 143 13.65 -7.47 -5.43
CA GLU A 143 15.06 -7.76 -5.14
C GLU A 143 15.98 -6.64 -5.63
N ALA A 144 15.79 -6.18 -6.88
CA ALA A 144 16.55 -5.05 -7.42
C ALA A 144 16.31 -3.77 -6.61
N TYR A 145 15.06 -3.51 -6.21
CA TYR A 145 14.69 -2.34 -5.42
C TYR A 145 15.37 -2.33 -4.05
N ARG A 146 15.33 -3.46 -3.32
CA ARG A 146 16.00 -3.58 -2.02
C ARG A 146 17.52 -3.54 -2.09
N ALA A 147 18.10 -4.01 -3.19
CA ALA A 147 19.55 -3.92 -3.42
C ALA A 147 20.01 -2.47 -3.66
N ASN A 148 19.10 -1.56 -4.02
CA ASN A 148 19.39 -0.15 -4.28
C ASN A 148 19.59 0.64 -2.98
N THR A 149 20.74 0.42 -2.33
CA THR A 149 21.10 1.03 -1.03
C THR A 149 22.08 2.20 -1.15
N SER A 150 22.47 2.57 -2.36
CA SER A 150 23.46 3.64 -2.62
C SER A 150 22.93 5.06 -2.37
N GLY A 151 21.61 5.22 -2.18
CA GLY A 151 20.95 6.53 -2.10
C GLY A 151 20.62 7.15 -3.46
N GLU A 152 21.05 6.52 -4.56
CA GLU A 152 20.67 6.94 -5.91
C GLU A 152 19.20 6.63 -6.19
N PRO A 153 18.47 7.48 -6.93
CA PRO A 153 17.10 7.19 -7.35
C PRO A 153 17.02 5.84 -8.08
N PHE A 154 16.08 4.97 -7.69
CA PHE A 154 15.93 3.64 -8.29
C PHE A 154 15.77 3.67 -9.81
N ARG A 155 15.20 4.75 -10.35
CA ARG A 155 15.03 4.98 -11.79
C ARG A 155 16.35 5.03 -12.58
N ASN A 156 17.47 5.27 -11.90
CA ASN A 156 18.80 5.24 -12.48
C ASN A 156 19.41 3.82 -12.52
N SER A 157 18.82 2.86 -11.78
CA SER A 157 19.29 1.48 -11.72
C SER A 157 19.28 0.81 -13.10
N ALA A 158 20.17 -0.17 -13.29
CA ALA A 158 20.21 -0.96 -14.52
C ALA A 158 18.89 -1.73 -14.73
N TRP A 159 18.30 -2.26 -13.66
CA TRP A 159 17.03 -2.98 -13.73
C TRP A 159 15.92 -2.06 -14.27
N TYR A 160 15.76 -0.86 -13.71
CA TYR A 160 14.71 0.06 -14.16
C TYR A 160 14.88 0.47 -15.62
N ARG A 161 16.10 0.90 -16.00
CA ARG A 161 16.38 1.37 -17.37
C ARG A 161 16.15 0.30 -18.43
N ASN A 162 16.46 -0.96 -18.11
CA ASN A 162 16.32 -2.07 -19.05
C ASN A 162 14.88 -2.60 -19.17
N ASN A 163 14.03 -2.38 -18.14
CA ASN A 163 12.70 -3.01 -18.09
C ASN A 163 11.53 -2.01 -18.20
N LYS A 164 11.73 -0.70 -17.97
CA LYS A 164 10.62 0.27 -17.86
C LYS A 164 9.69 0.29 -19.08
N GLU A 165 10.24 0.16 -20.30
CA GLU A 165 9.48 0.29 -21.55
C GLU A 165 8.67 -0.98 -21.82
N GLU A 166 9.29 -2.15 -21.64
CA GLU A 166 8.62 -3.45 -21.74
C GLU A 166 7.49 -3.58 -20.72
N LEU A 167 7.74 -3.14 -19.48
CA LEU A 167 6.79 -3.28 -18.38
C LEU A 167 5.74 -2.16 -18.32
N GLY A 168 5.87 -1.11 -19.15
CA GLY A 168 4.97 0.03 -19.18
C GLY A 168 5.00 0.88 -17.90
N LEU A 169 6.15 0.94 -17.21
CA LEU A 169 6.29 1.66 -15.95
C LEU A 169 6.22 3.17 -16.18
N THR A 170 5.37 3.84 -15.41
CA THR A 170 5.12 5.29 -15.49
C THR A 170 5.29 5.95 -14.13
N ASP A 171 5.38 7.28 -14.13
CA ASP A 171 5.42 8.06 -12.89
C ASP A 171 4.08 7.95 -12.16
N VAL A 172 4.12 7.43 -10.93
CA VAL A 172 2.96 7.30 -10.06
C VAL A 172 3.21 8.10 -8.79
N ARG A 173 2.17 8.78 -8.30
CA ARG A 173 2.24 9.57 -7.07
C ARG A 173 1.21 9.11 -6.09
N VAL A 174 1.65 8.79 -4.88
CA VAL A 174 0.76 8.57 -3.74
C VAL A 174 0.29 9.94 -3.23
N LYS A 175 -1.03 10.16 -3.18
CA LYS A 175 -1.64 11.44 -2.80
C LYS A 175 -1.56 11.69 -1.31
N VAL A 176 -1.71 10.63 -0.52
CA VAL A 176 -1.73 10.70 0.95
C VAL A 176 -1.03 9.49 1.52
N VAL A 177 -0.15 9.73 2.48
CA VAL A 177 0.38 8.70 3.39
C VAL A 177 0.07 9.14 4.82
N GLY A 178 -0.99 8.58 5.40
CA GLY A 178 -1.44 8.87 6.76
C GLY A 178 -1.01 7.77 7.73
N VAL A 179 -0.02 8.03 8.59
CA VAL A 179 0.54 7.02 9.48
C VAL A 179 0.44 7.37 10.96
N TRP A 180 0.29 6.34 11.79
CA TRP A 180 0.31 6.43 13.25
C TRP A 180 1.42 5.55 13.82
N ASP A 181 2.24 6.11 14.74
CA ASP A 181 3.28 5.43 15.51
C ASP A 181 4.11 4.42 14.73
N THR A 182 4.77 4.86 13.65
CA THR A 182 5.59 3.96 12.82
C THR A 182 6.70 3.34 13.67
N VAL A 183 6.71 2.01 13.77
CA VAL A 183 7.81 1.27 14.38
C VAL A 183 8.79 0.86 13.29
N GLY A 184 10.05 1.27 13.42
CA GLY A 184 11.11 0.78 12.55
C GLY A 184 11.39 -0.69 12.87
N ALA A 185 11.46 -1.55 11.84
CA ALA A 185 12.14 -2.82 12.01
C ALA A 185 13.60 -2.52 12.37
N LEU A 186 14.18 -3.23 13.35
CA LEU A 186 15.62 -3.22 13.54
C LEU A 186 16.28 -3.50 12.17
N ASN A 187 16.98 -2.50 11.62
CA ASN A 187 17.84 -2.53 10.43
C ASN A 187 17.20 -2.44 9.02
N GLY A 188 16.30 -1.49 8.75
CA GLY A 188 15.96 -1.08 7.36
C GLY A 188 15.91 0.44 7.20
N PRO A 189 16.32 1.01 6.05
CA PRO A 189 16.18 2.45 5.81
C PRO A 189 14.71 2.88 5.77
N LEU A 190 14.44 4.08 6.30
CA LEU A 190 13.13 4.74 6.34
C LEU A 190 12.84 5.58 5.09
#